data_AF-A0A5C7UUS9-F1
#
_entry.id   AF-A0A5C7UUS9-F1
#
_cell.length_a   1.000
_cell.length_b   1.000
_cell.length_c   1.000
_cell.angle_alpha   90.00
_cell.angle_beta   90.00
_cell.angle_gamma   90.00
#
_symmetry.space_group_name_H-M   'P 1'
#
loop_
_entity.id
_entity.type
_entity.pdbx_description
1 polymer ?
#
loop_
_entity_poly.entity_id
_entity_poly.type
_entity_poly.pdbx_seq_one_letter_code
_entity_poly.pdbx_strand_id
1 'polypeptide(L)'
;MNRVSSRSQVFMLFADCIPVKGAQRATICDVGRGKLYIIPQSMYYFIEEFEGHSLHQLMDLVDKNNREILEEYINCLEDNELIFWCNEEETKLFPKMKKKWASPSLISNAIIEFNHNYTYDIAMIELNELGCSYFQLRLGSIDLDVIACFTQFLAKLIQHCPNLNMFEVLLPHHSEVMDEMFLNSINKYVQLRCVTFYNHTIDLQTTVDSLCIKHRVDNLNNSQEKSAVSFSSFFLNSEFFFESRLRNPYYNGKVTIDIEGNIKNTINDMESFGNICSDTIISAINKPHFKTLWYSSKDQIEGCQNCEFRYICFDTRPIVFDQINNIYKSTTPCNYDPYTARWNLSTLKSHSELV
;
A
#
# COMPACT_ATOMS: atom_id res chain seq x y z
N MET A 1 3.06 -25.24 29.68
CA MET A 1 4.44 -25.78 29.58
C MET A 1 5.34 -24.96 30.49
N ASN A 2 6.34 -25.59 31.12
CA ASN A 2 7.02 -25.08 32.31
C ASN A 2 7.75 -23.74 32.09
N ARG A 3 7.33 -22.73 32.88
CA ARG A 3 8.02 -21.46 33.11
C ARG A 3 9.43 -21.72 33.66
N VAL A 4 10.45 -21.58 32.82
CA VAL A 4 11.83 -21.37 33.29
C VAL A 4 12.46 -20.30 32.42
N SER A 5 11.99 -19.05 32.56
CA SER A 5 12.97 -17.96 32.42
C SER A 5 13.83 -18.01 33.68
N SER A 6 15.14 -18.09 33.53
CA SER A 6 16.02 -17.99 34.69
C SER A 6 15.80 -16.61 35.34
N ARG A 7 16.00 -16.48 36.66
CA ARG A 7 15.78 -15.21 37.39
C ARG A 7 16.52 -14.00 36.78
N SER A 8 17.50 -14.24 35.90
CA SER A 8 18.34 -13.23 35.25
C SER A 8 18.03 -12.99 33.78
N GLN A 9 17.09 -13.73 33.17
CA GLN A 9 16.73 -13.52 31.78
C GLN A 9 15.82 -12.30 31.62
N VAL A 10 16.08 -11.54 30.58
CA VAL A 10 15.33 -10.35 30.21
C VAL A 10 14.48 -10.64 28.97
N PHE A 11 13.30 -10.01 28.87
CA PHE A 11 12.49 -10.15 27.68
C PHE A 11 12.88 -9.12 26.62
N MET A 12 12.90 -9.54 25.37
CA MET A 12 13.17 -8.70 24.21
C MET A 12 12.08 -8.94 23.17
N LEU A 13 11.58 -7.87 22.55
CA LEU A 13 10.64 -7.97 21.43
C LEU A 13 11.43 -8.29 20.15
N PHE A 14 10.94 -9.24 19.36
CA PHE A 14 11.55 -9.55 18.06
C PHE A 14 11.67 -8.29 17.20
N ALA A 15 12.76 -8.17 16.45
CA ALA A 15 13.11 -6.92 15.76
C ALA A 15 12.13 -6.55 14.64
N ASP A 16 11.39 -7.53 14.11
CA ASP A 16 10.33 -7.42 13.11
C ASP A 16 8.92 -7.31 13.72
N CYS A 17 8.79 -7.41 15.05
CA CYS A 17 7.57 -7.08 15.78
C CYS A 17 7.66 -5.61 16.21
N ILE A 18 6.97 -4.72 15.50
CA ILE A 18 7.16 -3.26 15.66
C ILE A 18 5.89 -2.63 16.26
N PRO A 19 5.96 -2.08 17.48
CA PRO A 19 4.84 -1.35 18.07
C PRO A 19 4.56 -0.05 17.31
N VAL A 20 3.29 0.26 17.07
CA VAL A 20 2.80 1.48 16.43
C VAL A 20 1.72 2.08 17.30
N LYS A 21 2.05 3.20 17.94
CA LYS A 21 1.11 3.97 18.76
C LYS A 21 0.09 4.70 17.90
N GLY A 22 -1.19 4.59 18.25
CA GLY A 22 -2.27 5.45 17.75
C GLY A 22 -2.84 6.34 18.87
N ALA A 23 -3.89 7.11 18.56
CA ALA A 23 -4.53 8.04 19.49
C ALA A 23 -5.30 7.33 20.62
N GLN A 24 -6.11 6.32 20.29
CA GLN A 24 -6.92 5.59 21.27
C GLN A 24 -6.27 4.28 21.73
N ARG A 25 -5.64 3.55 20.80
CA ARG A 25 -4.99 2.25 21.05
C ARG A 25 -3.72 2.13 20.21
N ALA A 26 -3.01 1.01 20.32
CA ALA A 26 -1.79 0.75 19.58
C ALA A 26 -1.87 -0.60 18.86
N THR A 27 -0.89 -0.89 18.03
CA THR A 27 -0.70 -2.20 17.41
C THR A 27 0.74 -2.69 17.55
N ILE A 28 0.95 -3.99 17.47
CA ILE A 28 2.24 -4.60 17.15
C ILE A 28 2.12 -5.15 15.73
N CYS A 29 2.92 -4.59 14.82
CA CYS A 29 3.01 -5.06 13.45
C CYS A 29 4.15 -6.07 13.36
N ASP A 30 3.81 -7.34 13.22
CA ASP A 30 4.76 -8.41 12.94
C ASP A 30 4.98 -8.48 11.44
N VAL A 31 5.97 -7.73 10.97
CA VAL A 31 6.21 -7.55 9.52
C VAL A 31 6.93 -8.74 8.89
N GLY A 32 7.49 -9.64 9.70
CA GLY A 32 8.13 -10.87 9.25
C GLY A 32 7.11 -11.97 8.96
N ARG A 33 6.08 -12.11 9.80
CA ARG A 33 5.00 -13.10 9.63
C ARG A 33 3.72 -12.53 9.01
N GLY A 34 3.68 -11.22 8.75
CA GLY A 34 2.53 -10.53 8.18
C GLY A 34 1.30 -10.52 9.09
N LYS A 35 1.52 -10.41 10.41
CA LYS A 35 0.46 -10.43 11.43
C LYS A 35 0.30 -9.07 12.10
N LEU A 36 -0.91 -8.79 12.55
CA LEU A 36 -1.27 -7.57 13.24
C LEU A 36 -1.91 -7.90 14.58
N TYR A 37 -1.37 -7.32 15.66
CA TYR A 37 -1.93 -7.46 16.99
C TYR A 37 -2.40 -6.10 17.46
N ILE A 38 -3.69 -5.96 17.77
CA ILE A 38 -4.25 -4.73 18.36
C ILE A 38 -4.06 -4.83 19.87
N ILE A 39 -3.44 -3.80 20.47
CA ILE A 39 -3.07 -3.79 21.88
C ILE A 39 -3.56 -2.51 22.58
N PRO A 40 -3.83 -2.53 23.89
CA PRO A 40 -4.14 -1.32 24.64
C PRO A 40 -2.90 -0.40 24.72
N GLN A 41 -3.11 0.91 24.87
CA GLN A 41 -2.00 1.86 25.01
C GLN A 41 -1.07 1.53 26.19
N SER A 42 -1.63 1.04 27.29
CA SER A 42 -0.86 0.60 28.45
C SER A 42 0.15 -0.49 28.11
N MET A 43 -0.19 -1.42 27.20
CA MET A 43 0.76 -2.44 26.74
C MET A 43 1.84 -1.86 25.83
N TYR A 44 1.52 -0.85 25.00
CA TYR A 44 2.53 -0.13 24.21
C TYR A 44 3.58 0.52 25.12
N TYR A 45 3.14 1.27 26.14
CA TYR A 45 4.05 1.91 27.09
C TYR A 45 4.81 0.90 27.93
N PHE A 46 4.15 -0.21 28.30
CA PHE A 46 4.81 -1.31 28.98
C PHE A 46 6.00 -1.85 28.17
N ILE A 47 5.82 -2.11 26.87
CA ILE A 47 6.92 -2.58 26.01
C ILE A 47 8.01 -1.50 25.89
N GLU A 48 7.63 -0.24 25.67
CA GLU A 48 8.56 0.88 25.49
C GLU A 48 9.42 1.13 26.74
N GLU A 49 8.87 0.95 27.94
CA GLU A 49 9.54 1.21 29.22
C GLU A 49 10.33 0.00 29.73
N PHE A 50 9.78 -1.21 29.57
CA PHE A 50 10.25 -2.39 30.29
C PHE A 50 11.01 -3.41 29.44
N GLU A 51 11.04 -3.27 28.11
CA GLU A 51 11.88 -4.13 27.27
C GLU A 51 13.33 -4.15 27.78
N GLY A 52 13.93 -5.35 27.86
CA GLY A 52 15.26 -5.55 28.42
C GLY A 52 15.30 -5.72 29.95
N HIS A 53 14.15 -5.78 30.63
CA HIS A 53 14.06 -6.16 32.05
C HIS A 53 13.69 -7.63 32.23
N SER A 54 14.08 -8.19 33.36
CA SER A 54 13.66 -9.53 33.81
C SER A 54 12.31 -9.49 34.51
N LEU A 55 11.57 -10.60 34.49
CA LEU A 55 10.28 -10.70 35.19
C LEU A 55 10.41 -10.34 36.68
N HIS A 56 11.52 -10.72 37.32
CA HIS A 56 11.74 -10.41 38.73
C HIS A 56 11.88 -8.90 38.99
N GLN A 57 12.66 -8.19 38.16
CA GLN A 57 12.78 -6.73 38.25
C GLN A 57 11.41 -6.05 38.07
N LEU A 58 10.60 -6.54 37.13
CA LEU A 58 9.25 -6.01 36.89
C LEU A 58 8.34 -6.20 38.11
N MET A 59 8.39 -7.37 38.76
CA MET A 59 7.59 -7.63 39.96
C MET A 59 7.95 -6.74 41.15
N ASP A 60 9.18 -6.23 41.21
CA ASP A 60 9.65 -5.32 42.25
C ASP A 60 9.32 -3.85 41.94
N LEU A 61 9.24 -3.49 40.66
CA LEU A 61 8.89 -2.14 40.19
C LEU A 61 7.38 -1.88 40.19
N VAL A 62 6.58 -2.93 40.07
CA VAL A 62 5.12 -2.83 39.90
C VAL A 62 4.38 -3.11 41.21
N ASP A 63 3.47 -2.20 41.56
CA ASP A 63 2.58 -2.34 42.72
C ASP A 63 1.84 -3.69 42.70
N LYS A 64 1.56 -4.25 43.88
CA LYS A 64 0.89 -5.56 44.01
C LYS A 64 -0.42 -5.65 43.22
N ASN A 65 -1.17 -4.56 43.13
CA ASN A 65 -2.45 -4.50 42.41
C ASN A 65 -2.29 -4.58 40.88
N ASN A 66 -1.10 -4.30 40.35
CA ASN A 66 -0.80 -4.29 38.92
C ASN A 66 -0.02 -5.53 38.46
N ARG A 67 0.35 -6.43 39.38
CA ARG A 67 1.11 -7.65 39.06
C ARG A 67 0.34 -8.62 38.18
N GLU A 68 -0.98 -8.72 38.35
CA GLU A 68 -1.82 -9.56 37.49
C GLU A 68 -1.81 -9.06 36.04
N ILE A 69 -1.92 -7.74 35.85
CA ILE A 69 -1.87 -7.10 34.53
C ILE A 69 -0.50 -7.29 33.87
N LEU A 70 0.58 -7.16 34.65
CA LEU A 70 1.94 -7.43 34.19
C LEU A 70 2.10 -8.86 33.68
N GLU A 71 1.64 -9.85 34.46
CA GLU A 71 1.68 -11.25 34.04
C GLU A 71 0.83 -11.50 32.81
N GLU A 72 -0.37 -10.90 32.72
CA GLU A 72 -1.22 -10.97 31.53
C GLU A 72 -0.50 -10.44 30.28
N TYR A 73 0.19 -9.30 30.39
CA TYR A 73 0.92 -8.71 29.27
C TYR A 73 2.08 -9.59 28.82
N ILE A 74 2.90 -10.07 29.75
CA ILE A 74 4.01 -10.97 29.41
C ILE A 74 3.50 -12.27 28.79
N ASN A 75 2.52 -12.94 29.41
CA ASN A 75 1.97 -14.18 28.86
C ASN A 75 1.38 -13.93 27.46
N CYS A 76 0.66 -12.82 27.26
CA CYS A 76 0.11 -12.47 25.94
C CYS A 76 1.21 -12.30 24.88
N LEU A 77 2.32 -11.62 25.22
CA LEU A 77 3.45 -11.43 24.31
C LEU A 77 4.17 -12.75 24.02
N GLU A 78 4.33 -13.64 25.01
CA GLU A 78 4.94 -14.96 24.86
C GLU A 78 4.07 -15.90 24.03
N ASP A 79 2.77 -16.00 24.35
CA ASP A 79 1.82 -16.90 23.70
C ASP A 79 1.63 -16.56 22.21
N ASN A 80 1.80 -15.30 21.84
CA ASN A 80 1.79 -14.84 20.44
C ASN A 80 3.19 -14.85 19.78
N GLU A 81 4.21 -15.35 20.49
CA GLU A 81 5.60 -15.43 20.04
C GLU A 81 6.15 -14.06 19.58
N LEU A 82 5.85 -12.99 20.31
CA LEU A 82 6.28 -11.61 20.01
C LEU A 82 7.56 -11.23 20.75
N ILE A 83 7.82 -11.90 21.87
CA ILE A 83 9.03 -11.73 22.66
C ILE A 83 9.83 -13.02 22.74
N PHE A 84 11.10 -12.89 23.09
CA PHE A 84 11.97 -13.98 23.49
C PHE A 84 12.74 -13.57 24.75
N TRP A 85 13.25 -14.57 25.47
CA TRP A 85 14.07 -14.37 26.65
C TRP A 85 15.54 -14.59 26.33
N CYS A 86 16.40 -13.68 26.75
CA CYS A 86 17.84 -13.81 26.62
C CYS A 86 18.57 -13.27 27.86
N ASN A 87 19.87 -13.52 27.96
CA ASN A 87 20.68 -12.89 28.99
C ASN A 87 20.91 -11.40 28.65
N GLU A 88 21.07 -10.55 29.67
CA GLU A 88 21.28 -9.12 29.46
C GLU A 88 22.46 -8.79 28.52
N GLU A 89 23.54 -9.58 28.59
CA GLU A 89 24.70 -9.42 27.70
C GLU A 89 24.38 -9.69 26.22
N GLU A 90 23.44 -10.60 25.96
CA GLU A 90 23.04 -11.02 24.61
C GLU A 90 22.12 -10.00 23.94
N THR A 91 21.49 -9.08 24.69
CA THR A 91 20.61 -8.04 24.13
C THR A 91 21.27 -7.25 23.00
N LYS A 92 22.59 -7.03 23.09
CA LYS A 92 23.41 -6.34 22.09
C LYS A 92 23.51 -7.09 20.75
N LEU A 93 23.25 -8.40 20.75
CA LEU A 93 23.24 -9.25 19.56
C LEU A 93 21.91 -9.19 18.81
N PHE A 94 20.88 -8.58 19.39
CA PHE A 94 19.54 -8.45 18.81
C PHE A 94 19.17 -6.98 18.56
N PRO A 95 19.90 -6.25 17.71
CA PRO A 95 19.61 -4.86 17.43
C PRO A 95 18.25 -4.71 16.72
N LYS A 96 17.52 -3.64 17.06
CA LYS A 96 16.28 -3.27 16.37
C LYS A 96 16.52 -2.97 14.90
N MET A 97 15.50 -3.23 14.07
CA MET A 97 15.56 -2.88 12.65
C MET A 97 15.70 -1.37 12.46
N LYS A 98 16.66 -0.97 11.64
CA LYS A 98 16.84 0.44 11.27
C LYS A 98 15.65 0.88 10.41
N LYS A 99 15.19 2.12 10.62
CA LYS A 99 14.16 2.76 9.79
C LYS A 99 14.75 3.12 8.41
N LYS A 100 14.94 2.13 7.56
CA LYS A 100 15.50 2.30 6.23
C LYS A 100 14.60 1.62 5.21
N TRP A 101 14.39 2.31 4.10
CA TRP A 101 13.77 1.77 2.91
C TRP A 101 14.59 2.22 1.71
N ALA A 102 14.76 1.34 0.75
CA ALA A 102 15.39 1.61 -0.51
C ALA A 102 14.73 0.73 -1.57
N SER A 103 14.56 1.28 -2.76
CA SER A 103 14.15 0.55 -3.96
C SER A 103 15.19 0.77 -5.04
N PRO A 104 15.52 -0.25 -5.85
CA PRO A 104 16.34 -0.07 -7.04
C PRO A 104 15.60 0.70 -8.14
N SER A 105 14.27 0.70 -8.13
CA SER A 105 13.44 1.38 -9.12
C SER A 105 13.20 2.83 -8.71
N LEU A 106 13.49 3.76 -9.62
CA LEU A 106 13.09 5.15 -9.45
C LEU A 106 11.60 5.32 -9.75
N ILE A 107 11.10 4.59 -10.74
CA ILE A 107 9.67 4.45 -11.05
C ILE A 107 9.37 2.96 -11.08
N SER A 108 8.57 2.46 -10.15
CA SER A 108 8.16 1.06 -10.09
C SER A 108 6.85 0.80 -10.83
N ASN A 109 5.96 1.80 -10.88
CA ASN A 109 4.61 1.67 -11.43
C ASN A 109 4.28 2.78 -12.42
N ALA A 110 3.61 2.42 -13.52
CA ALA A 110 3.07 3.36 -14.48
C ALA A 110 1.56 3.13 -14.69
N ILE A 111 0.80 4.22 -14.78
CA ILE A 111 -0.56 4.21 -15.30
C ILE A 111 -0.51 4.84 -16.69
N ILE A 112 -1.11 4.17 -17.69
CA ILE A 112 -1.19 4.70 -19.06
C ILE A 112 -2.64 4.69 -19.50
N GLU A 113 -3.19 5.85 -19.79
CA GLU A 113 -4.42 5.95 -20.58
C GLU A 113 -4.06 5.84 -22.06
N PHE A 114 -4.49 4.73 -22.66
CA PHE A 114 -4.15 4.38 -24.01
C PHE A 114 -4.94 5.25 -25.02
N ASN A 115 -4.20 5.93 -25.87
CA ASN A 115 -4.72 6.65 -27.03
C ASN A 115 -3.93 6.22 -28.27
N HIS A 116 -4.62 5.62 -29.23
CA HIS A 116 -4.02 5.06 -30.44
C HIS A 116 -3.38 6.11 -31.37
N ASN A 117 -3.57 7.41 -31.10
CA ASN A 117 -2.92 8.49 -31.82
C ASN A 117 -1.47 8.76 -31.38
N TYR A 118 -1.05 8.23 -30.23
CA TYR A 118 0.31 8.40 -29.72
C TYR A 118 1.19 7.16 -29.96
N THR A 119 2.49 7.41 -30.05
CA THR A 119 3.52 6.37 -30.06
C THR A 119 4.20 6.35 -28.69
N TYR A 120 4.27 5.17 -28.06
CA TYR A 120 4.76 5.00 -26.70
C TYR A 120 6.13 4.33 -26.60
N ASP A 121 6.76 3.97 -27.73
CA ASP A 121 8.02 3.21 -27.76
C ASP A 121 9.12 3.86 -26.90
N ILE A 122 9.35 5.16 -27.04
CA ILE A 122 10.34 5.90 -26.24
C ILE A 122 9.96 5.89 -24.75
N ALA A 123 8.71 6.21 -24.44
CA ALA A 123 8.21 6.21 -23.06
C ALA A 123 8.34 4.82 -22.40
N MET A 124 8.09 3.73 -23.11
CA MET A 124 8.26 2.35 -22.61
C MET A 124 9.72 2.05 -22.28
N ILE A 125 10.64 2.40 -23.19
CA ILE A 125 12.08 2.21 -22.97
C ILE A 125 12.53 2.99 -21.73
N GLU A 126 12.15 4.26 -21.64
CA GLU A 126 12.49 5.10 -20.48
C GLU A 126 11.90 4.55 -19.18
N LEU A 127 10.63 4.11 -19.18
CA LEU A 127 10.02 3.48 -18.00
C LEU A 127 10.79 2.23 -17.57
N ASN A 128 11.19 1.38 -18.51
CA ASN A 128 11.97 0.19 -18.21
C ASN A 128 13.36 0.52 -17.62
N GLU A 129 14.04 1.54 -18.18
CA GLU A 129 15.33 2.04 -17.66
C GLU A 129 15.21 2.63 -16.24
N LEU A 130 14.05 3.23 -15.92
CA LEU A 130 13.74 3.75 -14.57
C LEU A 130 13.34 2.66 -13.57
N GLY A 131 13.28 1.40 -14.01
CA GLY A 131 12.94 0.23 -13.20
C GLY A 131 11.45 -0.09 -13.11
N CYS A 132 10.63 0.42 -14.05
CA CYS A 132 9.19 0.21 -14.03
C CYS A 132 8.85 -1.23 -14.43
N SER A 133 8.16 -1.93 -13.53
CA SER A 133 7.83 -3.35 -13.69
C SER A 133 6.34 -3.63 -13.63
N TYR A 134 5.52 -2.63 -13.29
CA TYR A 134 4.09 -2.77 -13.06
C TYR A 134 3.31 -1.70 -13.82
N PHE A 135 2.36 -2.13 -14.66
CA PHE A 135 1.57 -1.23 -15.49
C PHE A 135 0.07 -1.40 -15.25
N GLN A 136 -0.65 -0.29 -15.13
CA GLN A 136 -2.10 -0.26 -15.28
C GLN A 136 -2.44 0.44 -16.58
N LEU A 137 -3.07 -0.28 -17.50
CA LEU A 137 -3.44 0.22 -18.81
C LEU A 137 -4.93 0.52 -18.82
N ARG A 138 -5.32 1.70 -19.28
CA ARG A 138 -6.71 2.14 -19.28
C ARG A 138 -7.15 2.48 -20.69
N LEU A 139 -8.30 1.96 -21.11
CA LEU A 139 -8.90 2.27 -22.40
C LEU A 139 -10.18 3.08 -22.16
N GLY A 140 -10.38 4.15 -22.92
CA GLY A 140 -11.59 4.98 -22.83
C GLY A 140 -12.80 4.42 -23.58
N SER A 141 -12.56 3.56 -24.57
CA SER A 141 -13.58 2.89 -25.39
C SER A 141 -13.03 1.55 -25.89
N ILE A 142 -13.91 0.74 -26.48
CA ILE A 142 -13.51 -0.48 -27.17
C ILE A 142 -14.32 -0.67 -28.47
N ASP A 143 -13.59 -0.91 -29.54
CA ASP A 143 -14.06 -1.31 -30.86
C ASP A 143 -12.97 -2.14 -31.56
N LEU A 144 -13.22 -2.60 -32.79
CA LEU A 144 -12.29 -3.46 -33.52
C LEU A 144 -10.94 -2.79 -33.81
N ASP A 145 -10.94 -1.50 -34.12
CA ASP A 145 -9.73 -0.75 -34.43
C ASP A 145 -8.90 -0.53 -33.15
N VAL A 146 -9.56 -0.18 -32.05
CA VAL A 146 -8.93 -0.04 -30.73
C VAL A 146 -8.32 -1.37 -30.28
N ILE A 147 -9.00 -2.50 -30.44
CA ILE A 147 -8.45 -3.83 -30.10
C ILE A 147 -7.18 -4.11 -30.91
N ALA A 148 -7.20 -3.83 -32.21
CA ALA A 148 -6.06 -4.04 -33.09
C ALA A 148 -4.87 -3.16 -32.68
N CYS A 149 -5.08 -1.86 -32.47
CA CYS A 149 -4.06 -0.92 -32.03
C CYS A 149 -3.50 -1.28 -30.64
N PHE A 150 -4.37 -1.66 -29.70
CA PHE A 150 -3.95 -2.03 -28.35
C PHE A 150 -3.16 -3.34 -28.33
N THR A 151 -3.51 -4.31 -29.18
CA THR A 151 -2.73 -5.55 -29.34
C THR A 151 -1.30 -5.24 -29.82
N GLN A 152 -1.14 -4.29 -30.76
CA GLN A 152 0.17 -3.84 -31.20
C GLN A 152 0.94 -3.09 -30.09
N PHE A 153 0.24 -2.25 -29.33
CA PHE A 153 0.81 -1.59 -28.15
C PHE A 153 1.34 -2.60 -27.13
N LEU A 154 0.58 -3.66 -26.81
CA LEU A 154 1.02 -4.70 -25.87
C LEU A 154 2.24 -5.46 -26.41
N ALA A 155 2.29 -5.78 -27.70
CA ALA A 155 3.47 -6.41 -28.29
C ALA A 155 4.73 -5.55 -28.11
N LYS A 156 4.61 -4.24 -28.32
CA LYS A 156 5.69 -3.27 -28.06
C LYS A 156 6.04 -3.15 -26.59
N LEU A 157 5.05 -3.15 -25.70
CA LEU A 157 5.28 -3.12 -24.25
C LEU A 157 6.14 -4.31 -23.80
N ILE A 158 5.81 -5.53 -24.24
CA ILE A 158 6.62 -6.72 -23.93
C ILE A 158 8.03 -6.60 -24.52
N GLN A 159 8.16 -6.09 -25.74
CA GLN A 159 9.44 -5.95 -26.41
C GLN A 159 10.37 -4.93 -25.72
N HIS A 160 9.83 -3.78 -25.32
CA HIS A 160 10.60 -2.64 -24.80
C HIS A 160 10.77 -2.67 -23.28
N CYS A 161 9.94 -3.45 -22.57
CA CYS A 161 9.98 -3.59 -21.11
C CYS A 161 10.33 -5.02 -20.67
N PRO A 162 11.58 -5.50 -20.84
CA PRO A 162 11.99 -6.83 -20.37
C PRO A 162 11.82 -7.03 -18.86
N ASN A 163 11.79 -5.95 -18.06
CA ASN A 163 11.55 -6.01 -16.62
C ASN A 163 10.05 -6.05 -16.25
N LEU A 164 9.14 -6.09 -17.23
CA LEU A 164 7.71 -6.16 -16.98
C LEU A 164 7.35 -7.42 -16.20
N ASN A 165 6.93 -7.23 -14.95
CA ASN A 165 6.46 -8.31 -14.08
C ASN A 165 4.95 -8.54 -14.29
N MET A 166 4.18 -7.46 -14.29
CA MET A 166 2.72 -7.55 -14.33
C MET A 166 2.10 -6.32 -14.97
N PHE A 167 0.99 -6.54 -15.67
CA PHE A 167 0.07 -5.47 -16.01
C PHE A 167 -1.39 -5.87 -15.78
N GLU A 168 -2.22 -4.86 -15.59
CA GLU A 168 -3.66 -4.98 -15.55
C GLU A 168 -4.31 -4.00 -16.55
N VAL A 169 -5.52 -4.33 -16.99
CA VAL A 169 -6.25 -3.53 -17.97
C VAL A 169 -7.62 -3.15 -17.44
N LEU A 170 -7.98 -1.87 -17.56
CA LEU A 170 -9.29 -1.34 -17.22
C LEU A 170 -9.91 -0.77 -18.50
N LEU A 171 -11.15 -1.15 -18.79
CA LEU A 171 -11.85 -0.75 -20.02
C LEU A 171 -13.38 -0.76 -19.81
N PRO A 172 -14.15 0.02 -20.56
CA PRO A 172 -15.60 0.03 -20.41
C PRO A 172 -16.17 -1.27 -20.96
N HIS A 173 -17.18 -1.80 -20.29
CA HIS A 173 -18.06 -2.81 -20.88
C HIS A 173 -18.71 -2.24 -22.15
N HIS A 174 -18.68 -3.01 -23.23
CA HIS A 174 -19.37 -2.67 -24.47
C HIS A 174 -20.48 -3.67 -24.77
N SER A 175 -20.13 -4.95 -24.89
CA SER A 175 -21.05 -6.08 -25.05
C SER A 175 -20.31 -7.38 -24.75
N GLU A 176 -21.02 -8.42 -24.33
CA GLU A 176 -20.42 -9.74 -24.03
C GLU A 176 -19.50 -10.23 -25.16
N VAL A 177 -19.93 -10.07 -26.42
CA VAL A 177 -19.14 -10.47 -27.59
C VAL A 177 -17.86 -9.63 -27.72
N MET A 178 -17.93 -8.31 -27.51
CA MET A 178 -16.77 -7.43 -27.63
C MET A 178 -15.77 -7.67 -26.49
N ASP A 179 -16.27 -7.87 -25.28
CA ASP A 179 -15.48 -8.15 -24.09
C ASP A 179 -14.76 -9.51 -24.23
N GLU A 180 -15.44 -10.53 -24.75
CA GLU A 180 -14.83 -11.84 -25.05
C GLU A 180 -13.76 -11.73 -26.16
N MET A 181 -14.05 -10.98 -27.23
CA MET A 181 -13.07 -10.72 -28.30
C MET A 181 -11.82 -10.01 -27.76
N PHE A 182 -12.00 -9.04 -26.87
CA PHE A 182 -10.91 -8.35 -26.20
C PHE A 182 -10.05 -9.32 -25.39
N LEU A 183 -10.68 -10.11 -24.52
CA LEU A 183 -9.99 -11.09 -23.68
C LEU A 183 -9.18 -12.08 -24.52
N ASN A 184 -9.78 -12.61 -25.59
CA ASN A 184 -9.10 -13.53 -26.51
C ASN A 184 -7.90 -12.90 -27.22
N SER A 185 -7.88 -11.57 -27.41
CA SER A 185 -6.74 -10.88 -28.04
C SER A 185 -5.53 -10.74 -27.12
N ILE A 186 -5.74 -10.74 -25.79
CA ILE A 186 -4.70 -10.43 -24.79
C ILE A 186 -4.40 -11.56 -23.77
N ASN A 187 -5.24 -12.60 -23.66
CA ASN A 187 -5.05 -13.67 -22.66
C ASN A 187 -3.75 -14.49 -22.85
N LYS A 188 -3.08 -14.35 -23.99
CA LYS A 188 -1.78 -14.96 -24.29
C LYS A 188 -0.61 -14.40 -23.48
N TYR A 189 -0.77 -13.23 -22.84
CA TYR A 189 0.31 -12.58 -22.10
C TYR A 189 0.35 -13.06 -20.65
N VAL A 190 1.42 -13.76 -20.26
CA VAL A 190 1.59 -14.30 -18.89
C VAL A 190 1.71 -13.22 -17.81
N GLN A 191 2.08 -12.01 -18.19
CA GLN A 191 2.17 -10.84 -17.31
C GLN A 191 0.79 -10.21 -17.05
N LEU A 192 -0.24 -10.54 -17.84
CA LEU A 192 -1.59 -10.04 -17.61
C LEU A 192 -2.19 -10.72 -16.38
N ARG A 193 -2.58 -9.92 -15.38
CA ARG A 193 -3.12 -10.45 -14.12
C ARG A 193 -4.56 -10.10 -13.85
N CYS A 194 -5.02 -8.95 -14.34
CA CYS A 194 -6.40 -8.52 -14.12
C CYS A 194 -6.92 -7.77 -15.34
N VAL A 195 -8.16 -8.07 -15.72
CA VAL A 195 -8.95 -7.25 -16.64
C VAL A 195 -10.21 -6.80 -15.89
N THR A 196 -10.50 -5.51 -15.90
CA THR A 196 -11.67 -4.94 -15.25
C THR A 196 -12.55 -4.21 -16.27
N PHE A 197 -13.75 -4.75 -16.48
CA PHE A 197 -14.82 -4.13 -17.26
C PHE A 197 -15.69 -3.27 -16.33
N TYR A 198 -15.66 -1.95 -16.52
CA TYR A 198 -16.48 -1.01 -15.75
C TYR A 198 -17.74 -0.60 -16.52
N ASN A 199 -18.71 0.05 -15.86
CA ASN A 199 -20.06 0.30 -16.41
C ASN A 199 -20.81 -0.99 -16.80
N HIS A 200 -20.53 -2.10 -16.12
CA HIS A 200 -21.24 -3.35 -16.33
C HIS A 200 -22.62 -3.33 -15.65
N THR A 201 -23.50 -4.24 -16.03
CA THR A 201 -24.81 -4.45 -15.36
C THR A 201 -24.72 -5.21 -14.03
N ILE A 202 -23.57 -5.81 -13.72
CA ILE A 202 -23.36 -6.67 -12.55
C ILE A 202 -22.01 -6.39 -11.90
N ASP A 203 -21.90 -6.69 -10.60
CA ASP A 203 -20.62 -6.78 -9.90
C ASP A 203 -20.26 -8.26 -9.77
N LEU A 204 -19.19 -8.67 -10.44
CA LEU A 204 -18.73 -10.06 -10.47
C LEU A 204 -17.21 -10.10 -10.55
N GLN A 205 -16.60 -11.03 -9.82
CA GLN A 205 -15.19 -11.35 -9.97
C GLN A 205 -15.04 -12.85 -10.23
N THR A 206 -14.38 -13.18 -11.33
CA THR A 206 -14.05 -14.55 -11.72
C THR A 206 -12.56 -14.70 -11.93
N THR A 207 -12.05 -15.91 -11.78
CA THR A 207 -10.65 -16.24 -12.06
C THR A 207 -10.62 -17.40 -13.03
N VAL A 208 -9.95 -17.19 -14.17
CA VAL A 208 -9.72 -18.20 -15.20
C VAL A 208 -8.21 -18.42 -15.25
N ASP A 209 -7.78 -19.62 -14.89
CA ASP A 209 -6.36 -19.96 -14.62
C ASP A 209 -5.73 -18.99 -13.61
N SER A 210 -4.86 -18.09 -14.07
CA SER A 210 -4.20 -17.04 -13.27
C SER A 210 -4.71 -15.63 -13.55
N LEU A 211 -5.69 -15.47 -14.46
CA LEU A 211 -6.25 -14.20 -14.85
C LEU A 211 -7.50 -13.87 -14.02
N CYS A 212 -7.47 -12.72 -13.35
CA CYS A 212 -8.64 -12.17 -12.67
C CYS A 212 -9.47 -11.34 -13.66
N ILE A 213 -10.76 -11.63 -13.78
CA ILE A 213 -11.71 -10.86 -14.59
C ILE A 213 -12.72 -10.25 -13.63
N LYS A 214 -12.88 -8.93 -13.69
CA LYS A 214 -13.78 -8.16 -12.82
C LYS A 214 -14.80 -7.42 -13.68
N HIS A 215 -16.08 -7.60 -13.39
CA HIS A 215 -17.17 -6.80 -13.89
C HIS A 215 -17.62 -5.87 -12.77
N ARG A 216 -17.71 -4.56 -13.05
CA ARG A 216 -18.06 -3.55 -12.06
C ARG A 216 -19.14 -2.64 -12.59
N VAL A 217 -20.18 -2.42 -11.77
CA VAL A 217 -21.27 -1.50 -12.09
C VAL A 217 -20.82 -0.04 -12.06
N ASP A 218 -19.88 0.28 -11.17
CA ASP A 218 -19.35 1.62 -11.05
C ASP A 218 -18.54 2.02 -12.29
N ASN A 219 -18.49 3.32 -12.55
CA ASN A 219 -17.62 3.91 -13.56
C ASN A 219 -16.18 4.09 -13.03
N LEU A 220 -15.22 4.30 -13.94
CA LEU A 220 -13.81 4.52 -13.57
C LEU A 220 -13.64 5.65 -12.54
N ASN A 221 -14.37 6.75 -12.68
CA ASN A 221 -14.22 7.94 -11.85
C ASN A 221 -14.67 7.69 -10.40
N ASN A 222 -15.72 6.89 -10.19
CA ASN A 222 -16.22 6.53 -8.87
C ASN A 222 -15.33 5.50 -8.14
N SER A 223 -14.55 4.71 -8.89
CA SER A 223 -13.77 3.60 -8.33
C SER A 223 -12.40 3.99 -7.76
N GLN A 224 -11.87 5.16 -8.16
CA GLN A 224 -10.48 5.57 -7.86
C GLN A 224 -10.37 6.28 -6.52
N GLU A 225 -11.44 6.93 -6.08
CA GLU A 225 -11.56 7.52 -4.76
C GLU A 225 -12.19 6.50 -3.83
N LYS A 226 -11.39 5.52 -3.37
CA LYS A 226 -11.77 4.74 -2.20
C LYS A 226 -11.80 5.67 -1.00
N SER A 227 -12.94 6.33 -0.78
CA SER A 227 -13.26 7.04 0.46
C SER A 227 -13.33 6.08 1.66
N ALA A 228 -13.47 4.78 1.39
CA ALA A 228 -13.48 3.73 2.40
C ALA A 228 -12.18 2.93 2.38
N VAL A 229 -11.37 3.10 3.43
CA VAL A 229 -10.30 2.17 3.80
C VAL A 229 -10.97 0.93 4.41
N SER A 230 -10.40 -0.26 4.20
CA SER A 230 -10.84 -1.46 4.90
C SER A 230 -9.64 -2.32 5.25
N PHE A 231 -9.86 -3.44 5.95
CA PHE A 231 -8.80 -4.41 6.20
C PHE A 231 -8.18 -4.95 4.91
N SER A 232 -8.92 -5.00 3.79
CA SER A 232 -8.37 -5.36 2.47
C SER A 232 -7.36 -4.35 1.92
N SER A 233 -7.30 -3.15 2.49
CA SER A 233 -6.30 -2.13 2.18
C SER A 233 -5.01 -2.30 3.00
N PHE A 234 -4.90 -3.30 3.88
CA PHE A 234 -3.74 -3.46 4.75
C PHE A 234 -2.68 -4.38 4.14
N PHE A 235 -1.45 -3.88 4.05
CA PHE A 235 -0.28 -4.61 3.57
C PHE A 235 0.70 -4.80 4.74
N LEU A 236 0.63 -5.99 5.34
CA LEU A 236 1.48 -6.41 6.45
C LEU A 236 2.71 -7.13 5.90
N ASN A 237 3.62 -6.39 5.28
CA ASN A 237 4.94 -6.89 4.91
C ASN A 237 6.01 -5.82 5.18
N SER A 238 7.26 -6.26 5.32
CA SER A 238 8.38 -5.39 5.68
C SER A 238 8.61 -4.26 4.67
N GLU A 239 8.55 -4.55 3.38
CA GLU A 239 8.78 -3.56 2.32
C GLU A 239 7.78 -2.40 2.40
N PHE A 240 6.49 -2.71 2.42
CA PHE A 240 5.42 -1.72 2.54
C PHE A 240 5.49 -0.94 3.85
N PHE A 241 5.79 -1.64 4.95
CA PHE A 241 5.87 -1.01 6.27
C PHE A 241 6.99 0.02 6.32
N PHE A 242 8.19 -0.32 5.86
CA PHE A 242 9.32 0.62 5.88
C PHE A 242 9.19 1.72 4.82
N GLU A 243 8.58 1.43 3.67
CA GLU A 243 8.21 2.47 2.69
C GLU A 243 7.28 3.49 3.34
N SER A 244 6.17 3.03 3.93
CA SER A 244 5.14 3.89 4.53
C SER A 244 5.64 4.81 5.64
N ARG A 245 6.77 4.47 6.28
CA ARG A 245 7.42 5.28 7.32
C ARG A 245 8.22 6.45 6.77
N LEU A 246 8.66 6.37 5.52
CA LEU A 246 9.55 7.35 4.91
C LEU A 246 8.91 8.04 3.70
N ARG A 247 7.89 7.42 3.12
CA ARG A 247 7.27 7.76 1.85
C ARG A 247 5.76 7.62 1.93
N ASN A 248 5.07 8.18 0.94
CA ASN A 248 3.67 7.88 0.69
C ASN A 248 3.54 6.76 -0.36
N PRO A 249 3.13 5.53 0.01
CA PRO A 249 3.08 4.41 -0.94
C PRO A 249 2.08 4.60 -2.09
N TYR A 250 1.12 5.53 -1.95
CA TYR A 250 0.22 5.83 -3.05
C TYR A 250 0.92 6.59 -4.19
N TYR A 251 1.84 7.51 -3.86
CA TYR A 251 2.51 8.38 -4.84
C TYR A 251 3.93 7.95 -5.19
N ASN A 252 4.67 7.41 -4.22
CA ASN A 252 6.09 7.12 -4.34
C ASN A 252 6.38 6.13 -5.47
N GLY A 253 7.36 6.46 -6.34
CA GLY A 253 7.76 5.62 -7.45
C GLY A 253 6.71 5.44 -8.54
N LYS A 254 5.70 6.31 -8.63
CA LYS A 254 4.64 6.22 -9.64
C LYS A 254 4.63 7.39 -10.60
N VAL A 255 4.22 7.09 -11.83
CA VAL A 255 3.98 8.06 -12.89
C VAL A 255 2.72 7.69 -13.65
N THR A 256 2.00 8.71 -14.13
CA THR A 256 0.83 8.53 -14.99
C THR A 256 1.07 9.23 -16.32
N ILE A 257 0.70 8.57 -17.41
CA ILE A 257 0.56 9.18 -18.74
C ILE A 257 -0.94 9.20 -19.04
N ASP A 258 -1.53 10.40 -19.08
CA ASP A 258 -2.95 10.55 -19.34
C ASP A 258 -3.29 10.43 -20.85
N ILE A 259 -4.58 10.52 -21.17
CA ILE A 259 -5.09 10.33 -22.53
C ILE A 259 -4.55 11.34 -23.56
N GLU A 260 -4.04 12.48 -23.10
CA GLU A 260 -3.42 13.54 -23.90
C GLU A 260 -1.88 13.41 -23.94
N GLY A 261 -1.33 12.36 -23.31
CA GLY A 261 0.10 12.12 -23.23
C GLY A 261 0.81 12.94 -22.16
N ASN A 262 0.09 13.62 -21.26
CA ASN A 262 0.69 14.40 -20.19
C ASN A 262 1.28 13.49 -19.11
N ILE A 263 2.44 13.88 -18.57
CA ILE A 263 3.16 13.14 -17.52
C ILE A 263 2.78 13.73 -16.16
N LYS A 264 2.12 12.92 -15.32
CA LYS A 264 1.52 13.31 -14.04
C LYS A 264 1.93 12.37 -12.90
N ASN A 265 1.64 12.75 -11.65
CA ASN A 265 1.84 11.88 -10.49
C ASN A 265 0.77 10.78 -10.43
N THR A 266 -0.49 11.17 -10.54
CA THR A 266 -1.66 10.32 -10.61
C THR A 266 -2.59 10.79 -11.71
N ILE A 267 -3.56 9.96 -12.05
CA ILE A 267 -4.53 10.25 -13.10
C ILE A 267 -5.44 11.45 -12.81
N ASN A 268 -5.76 11.69 -11.54
CA ASN A 268 -6.66 12.77 -11.13
C ASN A 268 -5.92 14.08 -10.84
N ASP A 269 -4.59 14.10 -10.96
CA ASP A 269 -3.83 15.32 -10.74
C ASP A 269 -4.03 16.31 -11.89
N MET A 270 -4.31 17.56 -11.54
CA MET A 270 -4.48 18.66 -12.50
C MET A 270 -3.15 19.13 -13.07
N GLU A 271 -2.06 19.01 -12.31
CA GLU A 271 -0.74 19.46 -12.72
C GLU A 271 -0.07 18.43 -13.64
N SER A 272 0.43 18.90 -14.78
CA SER A 272 1.26 18.14 -15.70
C SER A 272 2.70 18.61 -15.62
N PHE A 273 3.64 17.65 -15.63
CA PHE A 273 5.07 17.89 -15.59
C PHE A 273 5.76 17.65 -16.93
N GLY A 274 5.01 17.49 -18.02
CA GLY A 274 5.56 17.30 -19.36
C GLY A 274 4.60 16.53 -20.25
N ASN A 275 4.99 16.28 -21.49
CA ASN A 275 4.22 15.47 -22.42
C ASN A 275 5.13 14.46 -23.12
N ILE A 276 4.69 13.21 -23.29
CA ILE A 276 5.49 12.14 -23.90
C ILE A 276 5.92 12.44 -25.35
N CYS A 277 5.27 13.39 -26.02
CA CYS A 277 5.64 13.83 -27.37
C CYS A 277 6.83 14.80 -27.39
N SER A 278 7.11 15.49 -26.30
CA SER A 278 8.08 16.60 -26.24
C SER A 278 9.14 16.46 -25.14
N ASP A 279 8.84 15.71 -24.07
CA ASP A 279 9.65 15.59 -22.87
C ASP A 279 10.00 14.12 -22.60
N THR A 280 11.19 13.88 -22.03
CA THR A 280 11.52 12.58 -21.44
C THR A 280 10.90 12.45 -20.05
N ILE A 281 10.52 11.24 -19.67
CA ILE A 281 9.98 10.93 -18.34
C ILE A 281 10.97 11.32 -17.25
N ILE A 282 12.26 11.05 -17.45
CA ILE A 282 13.30 11.42 -16.48
C ILE A 282 13.36 12.95 -16.27
N SER A 283 13.15 13.75 -17.32
CA SER A 283 13.12 15.20 -17.20
C SER A 283 11.87 15.67 -16.44
N ALA A 284 10.71 15.08 -16.71
CA ALA A 284 9.46 15.38 -16.03
C ALA A 284 9.54 15.08 -14.52
N ILE A 285 10.03 13.90 -14.13
CA ILE A 285 10.11 13.52 -12.70
C ILE A 285 11.18 14.29 -11.91
N ASN A 286 12.08 15.00 -12.61
CA ASN A 286 13.09 15.86 -12.00
C ASN A 286 12.66 17.33 -11.96
N LYS A 287 11.50 17.68 -12.53
CA LYS A 287 10.94 19.03 -12.35
C LYS A 287 10.62 19.27 -10.86
N PRO A 288 10.69 20.53 -10.40
CA PRO A 288 10.26 20.89 -9.07
C PRO A 288 8.85 20.38 -8.78
N HIS A 289 8.58 20.06 -7.52
CA HIS A 289 7.28 19.61 -7.02
C HIS A 289 6.80 18.21 -7.43
N PHE A 290 7.30 17.60 -8.52
CA PHE A 290 6.88 16.24 -8.92
C PHE A 290 7.00 15.23 -7.78
N LYS A 291 8.14 15.23 -7.09
CA LYS A 291 8.41 14.28 -6.01
C LYS A 291 7.87 14.72 -4.65
N THR A 292 7.22 15.89 -4.53
CA THR A 292 6.76 16.42 -3.23
C THR A 292 5.84 15.43 -2.52
N LEU A 293 4.86 14.87 -3.24
CA LEU A 293 3.93 13.90 -2.68
C LEU A 293 4.59 12.56 -2.34
N TRP A 294 5.74 12.22 -2.92
CA TRP A 294 6.45 10.99 -2.55
C TRP A 294 6.95 11.02 -1.11
N TYR A 295 7.28 12.20 -0.60
CA TYR A 295 7.78 12.43 0.76
C TYR A 295 6.65 12.77 1.75
N SER A 296 5.37 12.65 1.37
CA SER A 296 4.22 12.94 2.23
C SER A 296 3.81 11.73 3.07
N SER A 297 4.72 11.24 3.90
CA SER A 297 4.45 10.06 4.74
C SER A 297 3.20 10.25 5.61
N LYS A 298 2.59 9.15 6.07
CA LYS A 298 1.37 9.25 6.90
C LYS A 298 1.61 9.93 8.25
N ASP A 299 2.86 10.06 8.68
CA ASP A 299 3.25 10.85 9.85
C ASP A 299 3.06 12.37 9.65
N GLN A 300 2.77 12.82 8.42
CA GLN A 300 2.55 14.23 8.08
C GLN A 300 1.13 14.51 7.58
N ILE A 301 0.23 13.52 7.68
CA ILE A 301 -1.16 13.62 7.23
C ILE A 301 -2.07 13.69 8.45
N GLU A 302 -2.94 14.71 8.49
CA GLU A 302 -3.92 14.91 9.55
C GLU A 302 -4.78 13.65 9.77
N GLY A 303 -4.97 13.29 11.04
CA GLY A 303 -5.63 12.04 11.44
C GLY A 303 -4.73 10.80 11.27
N CYS A 304 -4.16 10.58 10.08
CA CYS A 304 -3.32 9.42 9.78
C CYS A 304 -2.05 9.35 10.66
N GLN A 305 -1.46 10.49 11.00
CA GLN A 305 -0.29 10.56 11.90
C GLN A 305 -0.56 9.96 13.29
N ASN A 306 -1.84 9.94 13.69
CA ASN A 306 -2.31 9.42 14.96
C ASN A 306 -2.99 8.04 14.83
N CYS A 307 -2.98 7.44 13.64
CA CYS A 307 -3.57 6.13 13.39
C CYS A 307 -2.57 5.02 13.69
N GLU A 308 -3.00 4.00 14.44
CA GLU A 308 -2.21 2.80 14.74
C GLU A 308 -1.93 1.97 13.47
N PHE A 309 -2.76 2.07 12.44
CA PHE A 309 -2.61 1.32 11.18
C PHE A 309 -1.78 2.06 10.11
N ARG A 310 -1.22 3.24 10.41
CA ARG A 310 -0.67 4.15 9.38
C ARG A 310 0.45 3.56 8.52
N TYR A 311 1.24 2.62 9.05
CA TYR A 311 2.33 2.00 8.29
C TYR A 311 1.93 0.74 7.52
N ILE A 312 0.69 0.29 7.65
CA ILE A 312 0.18 -0.90 6.95
C ILE A 312 -1.00 -0.56 6.04
N CYS A 313 -1.65 0.58 6.26
CA CYS A 313 -2.78 1.03 5.45
C CYS A 313 -2.32 1.56 4.09
N PHE A 314 -2.81 0.99 2.99
CA PHE A 314 -2.71 1.58 1.67
C PHE A 314 -3.89 2.51 1.43
N ASP A 315 -3.64 3.80 1.64
CA ASP A 315 -4.61 4.88 1.52
C ASP A 315 -4.41 5.58 0.18
N THR A 316 -5.43 5.60 -0.66
CA THR A 316 -5.40 6.20 -2.00
C THR A 316 -6.15 7.52 -2.06
N ARG A 317 -6.62 8.05 -0.93
CA ARG A 317 -7.34 9.33 -0.89
C ARG A 317 -6.38 10.46 -1.31
N PRO A 318 -6.78 11.33 -2.24
CA PRO A 318 -5.94 12.47 -2.61
C PRO A 318 -5.68 13.36 -1.40
N ILE A 319 -4.47 13.91 -1.30
CA ILE A 319 -4.08 14.82 -0.23
C ILE A 319 -3.72 16.20 -0.77
N VAL A 320 -3.93 17.22 0.05
CA VAL A 320 -3.55 18.60 -0.21
C VAL A 320 -2.72 19.14 0.94
N PHE A 321 -1.76 20.01 0.65
CA PHE A 321 -0.93 20.62 1.69
C PHE A 321 -1.60 21.87 2.25
N ASP A 322 -1.88 21.88 3.54
CA ASP A 322 -2.37 23.03 4.28
C ASP A 322 -1.17 23.87 4.77
N GLN A 323 -0.95 25.01 4.11
CA GLN A 323 0.15 25.92 4.42
C GLN A 323 0.03 26.57 5.80
N ILE A 324 -1.19 26.77 6.32
CA ILE A 324 -1.42 27.44 7.61
C ILE A 324 -1.00 26.52 8.74
N ASN A 325 -1.37 25.25 8.64
CA ASN A 325 -1.10 24.25 9.67
C ASN A 325 0.16 23.42 9.41
N ASN A 326 0.84 23.64 8.27
CA ASN A 326 2.04 22.92 7.84
C ASN A 326 1.84 21.39 7.86
N ILE A 327 0.70 20.92 7.38
CA ILE A 327 0.28 19.51 7.41
C ILE A 327 -0.48 19.13 6.14
N TYR A 328 -0.42 17.87 5.73
CA TYR A 328 -1.26 17.36 4.65
C TYR A 328 -2.66 16.99 5.16
N LYS A 329 -3.67 17.21 4.33
CA LYS A 329 -5.06 16.83 4.61
C LYS A 329 -5.60 15.98 3.47
N SER A 330 -6.30 14.90 3.80
CA SER A 330 -7.04 14.13 2.79
C SER A 330 -8.24 14.94 2.31
N THR A 331 -8.52 14.87 1.01
CA THR A 331 -9.67 15.52 0.37
C THR A 331 -11.01 14.89 0.77
N THR A 332 -11.00 13.63 1.19
CA THR A 332 -12.16 12.88 1.65
C THR A 332 -11.92 12.30 3.06
N PRO A 333 -12.97 12.24 3.91
CA PRO A 333 -12.84 11.70 5.26
C PRO A 333 -12.52 10.21 5.24
N CYS A 334 -11.74 9.76 6.22
CA CYS A 334 -11.50 8.34 6.42
C CYS A 334 -12.75 7.74 7.08
N ASN A 335 -13.12 6.52 6.67
CA ASN A 335 -14.14 5.75 7.38
C ASN A 335 -13.62 5.10 8.68
N TYR A 336 -12.37 5.33 9.07
CA TYR A 336 -11.81 4.94 10.36
C TYR A 336 -11.45 6.19 11.19
N ASP A 337 -11.90 6.22 12.44
CA ASP A 337 -11.52 7.25 13.40
C ASP A 337 -10.54 6.68 14.45
N PRO A 338 -9.26 7.12 14.46
CA PRO A 338 -8.25 6.64 15.40
C PRO A 338 -8.46 7.13 16.84
N TYR A 339 -9.29 8.15 17.07
CA TYR A 339 -9.58 8.68 18.40
C TYR A 339 -10.70 7.92 19.10
N THR A 340 -11.58 7.28 18.34
CA THR A 340 -12.63 6.40 18.90
C THR A 340 -12.36 4.91 18.65
N ALA A 341 -11.35 4.59 17.83
CA ALA A 341 -11.02 3.25 17.36
C ALA A 341 -12.19 2.53 16.67
N ARG A 342 -13.03 3.28 15.94
CA ARG A 342 -14.25 2.79 15.30
C ARG A 342 -14.26 3.05 13.80
N TRP A 343 -14.84 2.09 13.09
CA TRP A 343 -15.17 2.23 11.67
C TRP A 343 -16.55 2.84 11.51
N ASN A 344 -16.66 3.89 10.70
CA ASN A 344 -17.92 4.41 10.22
C ASN A 344 -18.36 3.59 9.00
N LEU A 345 -19.15 2.56 9.24
CA LEU A 345 -19.63 1.64 8.19
C LEU A 345 -20.73 2.25 7.31
N SER A 346 -21.24 3.46 7.63
CA SER A 346 -22.29 4.11 6.81
C SER A 346 -21.83 4.49 5.40
N THR A 347 -20.51 4.51 5.15
CA THR A 347 -19.90 4.81 3.85
C THR A 347 -19.41 3.56 3.10
N LEU A 348 -19.44 2.37 3.72
CA LEU A 348 -19.14 1.12 3.03
C LEU A 348 -20.38 0.71 2.25
N LYS A 349 -20.43 1.04 0.95
CA LYS A 349 -21.29 0.29 0.03
C LYS A 349 -20.91 -1.18 0.20
N SER A 350 -21.92 -1.99 0.54
CA SER A 350 -21.84 -3.41 0.85
C SER A 350 -20.81 -4.16 0.01
N HIS A 351 -19.65 -4.45 0.59
CA HIS A 351 -18.84 -5.61 0.22
C HIS A 351 -18.76 -6.45 1.49
N SER A 352 -19.66 -7.42 1.55
CA SER A 352 -19.68 -8.49 2.52
C SER A 352 -18.38 -9.29 2.46
N GLU A 353 -17.92 -9.72 3.65
CA GLU A 353 -16.89 -10.77 3.90
C GLU A 353 -15.44 -10.28 3.67
N LEU A 354 -14.49 -10.44 4.59
CA LEU A 354 -14.18 -11.56 5.49
C LEU A 354 -13.56 -11.05 6.81
N VAL A 355 -13.87 -11.79 7.89
CA VAL A 355 -13.20 -11.77 9.21
C VAL A 355 -11.86 -12.48 9.11
#